data_AF-A0A816E0A6-F1
#
_entry.id   AF-A0A816E0A6-F1
#
_cell.length_a   1.000
_cell.length_b   1.000
_cell.length_c   1.000
_cell.angle_alpha   90.00
_cell.angle_beta   90.00
_cell.angle_gamma   90.00
#
_symmetry.space_group_name_H-M   'P 1'
#
loop_
_entity.id
_entity.type
_entity.pdbx_description
1 polymer ?
#
loop_
_entity_poly.entity_id
_entity_poly.type
_entity_poly.pdbx_seq_one_letter_code
_entity_poly.pdbx_strand_id
1 'polypeptide(L)'
;GIIDTESDEELLRRADIILSIVSPSEAAAVAHRFSRHMSLNRGNTIYVDMNAIAPQTTCSIASNFSEDCFVDGSIVGLPPRVNEYSPTIYLSGKHAQKVAHAIGDTSMLDIRVLGDEIGQASGLKMYYGTMTKGITAIVLHACVAARSLKLDGAFLDELKRSMPHGFEMANRLIPDMAYTLKRKDITRN
;
A
#
# COMPACT_ATOMS: atom_id res chain seq x y z
N GLY A 1 15.40 19.77 5.86
CA GLY A 1 14.02 19.94 6.35
C GLY A 1 13.06 20.01 5.18
N ILE A 2 11.75 20.13 5.44
CA ILE A 2 10.71 20.30 4.41
C ILE A 2 10.56 21.79 4.11
N ILE A 3 10.47 22.15 2.82
CA ILE A 3 10.29 23.52 2.36
C ILE A 3 9.04 23.55 1.49
N ASP A 4 8.08 24.41 1.83
CA ASP A 4 6.91 24.67 0.99
C ASP A 4 7.33 25.48 -0.24
N THR A 5 6.87 25.08 -1.42
CA THR A 5 7.25 25.70 -2.71
C THR A 5 6.19 26.64 -3.26
N GLU A 6 5.06 26.86 -2.56
CA GLU A 6 3.96 27.79 -2.92
C GLU A 6 3.27 27.53 -4.28
N SER A 7 3.88 26.78 -5.20
CA SER A 7 3.40 26.42 -6.54
C SER A 7 4.02 25.11 -7.05
N ASP A 8 3.37 24.50 -8.05
CA ASP A 8 3.88 23.30 -8.73
C ASP A 8 5.11 23.63 -9.60
N GLU A 9 5.16 24.81 -10.21
CA GLU A 9 6.28 25.25 -11.05
C GLU A 9 7.56 25.40 -10.24
N GLU A 10 7.49 25.99 -9.06
CA GLU A 10 8.64 26.13 -8.17
C GLU A 10 9.09 24.78 -7.62
N LEU A 11 8.15 23.86 -7.37
CA LEU A 11 8.48 22.47 -7.02
C LEU A 11 9.28 21.80 -8.14
N LEU A 12 8.78 21.87 -9.38
CA LEU A 12 9.42 21.28 -10.56
C LEU A 12 10.78 21.92 -10.87
N ARG A 13 10.96 23.21 -10.59
CA ARG A 13 12.25 23.90 -10.76
C ARG A 13 13.32 23.41 -9.77
N ARG A 14 12.90 22.93 -8.59
CA ARG A 14 13.80 22.56 -7.49
C ARG A 14 13.99 21.06 -7.32
N ALA A 15 13.09 20.24 -7.84
CA ALA A 15 13.06 18.81 -7.61
C ALA A 15 13.37 18.00 -8.88
N ASP A 16 14.34 17.10 -8.77
CA ASP A 16 14.64 16.08 -9.78
C ASP A 16 13.64 14.91 -9.74
N ILE A 17 12.99 14.70 -8.59
CA ILE A 17 12.03 13.61 -8.34
C ILE A 17 10.83 14.16 -7.59
N ILE A 18 9.63 13.88 -8.09
CA ILE A 18 8.35 14.20 -7.45
C ILE A 18 7.75 12.90 -6.92
N LEU A 19 7.56 12.80 -5.60
CA LEU A 19 6.86 11.68 -4.97
C LEU A 19 5.39 12.07 -4.77
N SER A 20 4.48 11.42 -5.50
CA SER A 20 3.03 11.65 -5.35
C SER A 20 2.43 10.69 -4.35
N ILE A 21 2.07 11.21 -3.18
CA ILE A 21 1.40 10.47 -2.09
C ILE A 21 0.18 11.30 -1.66
N VAL A 22 -0.94 11.09 -2.34
CA VAL A 22 -2.22 11.77 -2.13
C VAL A 22 -3.35 10.74 -1.93
N SER A 23 -4.59 11.21 -1.82
CA SER A 23 -5.72 10.29 -1.80
C SER A 23 -5.89 9.59 -3.16
N PRO A 24 -6.31 8.31 -3.22
CA PRO A 24 -6.50 7.61 -4.50
C PRO A 24 -7.44 8.33 -5.48
N SER A 25 -8.44 9.06 -4.95
CA SER A 25 -9.37 9.88 -5.74
C SER A 25 -8.72 11.09 -6.42
N GLU A 26 -7.61 11.59 -5.87
CA GLU A 26 -6.92 12.77 -6.38
C GLU A 26 -5.73 12.42 -7.29
N ALA A 27 -5.23 11.18 -7.22
CA ALA A 27 -4.02 10.73 -7.93
C ALA A 27 -4.02 11.11 -9.41
N ALA A 28 -5.11 10.83 -10.13
CA ALA A 28 -5.22 11.13 -11.56
C ALA A 28 -5.24 12.65 -11.84
N ALA A 29 -5.96 13.43 -11.02
CA ALA A 29 -6.06 14.87 -11.19
C ALA A 29 -4.70 15.55 -10.95
N VAL A 30 -4.00 15.16 -9.88
CA VAL A 30 -2.66 15.66 -9.55
C VAL A 30 -1.66 15.28 -10.63
N ALA A 31 -1.64 14.01 -11.05
CA ALA A 31 -0.72 13.57 -12.09
C ALA A 31 -0.97 14.27 -13.44
N HIS A 32 -2.24 14.46 -13.82
CA HIS A 32 -2.56 15.23 -15.02
C HIS A 32 -2.06 16.68 -14.93
N ARG A 33 -2.24 17.34 -13.77
CA ARG A 33 -1.71 18.69 -13.51
C ARG A 33 -0.18 18.73 -13.71
N PHE A 34 0.56 17.83 -13.09
CA PHE A 34 2.02 17.75 -13.24
C PHE A 34 2.47 17.40 -14.66
N SER A 35 1.78 16.48 -15.35
CA SER A 35 2.11 16.11 -16.74
C SER A 35 2.10 17.33 -17.67
N ARG A 36 1.16 18.26 -17.48
CA ARG A 36 1.08 19.50 -18.25
C ARG A 36 2.28 20.42 -17.98
N HIS A 37 2.62 20.66 -16.72
CA HIS A 37 3.78 21.49 -16.37
C HIS A 37 5.10 20.87 -16.86
N MET A 38 5.25 19.55 -16.75
CA MET A 38 6.43 18.82 -17.21
C MET A 38 6.53 18.75 -18.75
N SER A 39 5.42 18.77 -19.47
CA SER A 39 5.47 18.86 -20.94
C SER A 39 5.98 20.22 -21.45
N LEU A 40 5.74 21.28 -20.68
CA LEU A 40 6.14 22.65 -21.01
C LEU A 40 7.59 22.94 -20.62
N ASN A 41 8.07 22.30 -19.55
CA ASN A 41 9.42 22.44 -19.04
C ASN A 41 10.25 21.21 -19.43
N ARG A 42 11.24 21.35 -20.32
CA ARG A 42 12.13 20.26 -20.77
C ARG A 42 13.13 19.77 -19.69
N GLY A 43 12.71 19.69 -18.44
CA GLY A 43 13.50 19.17 -17.33
C GLY A 43 13.53 17.64 -17.32
N ASN A 44 14.53 17.08 -16.63
CA ASN A 44 14.70 15.63 -16.43
C ASN A 44 13.99 15.13 -15.16
N THR A 45 12.95 15.84 -14.71
CA THR A 45 12.21 15.49 -13.49
C THR A 45 11.44 14.18 -13.68
N ILE A 46 11.47 13.32 -12.66
CA ILE A 46 10.75 12.04 -12.66
C ILE A 46 9.55 12.15 -11.73
N TYR A 47 8.36 11.86 -12.24
CA TYR A 47 7.14 11.72 -11.45
C TYR A 47 7.02 10.28 -10.96
N VAL A 48 6.94 10.08 -9.64
CA VAL A 48 6.76 8.78 -9.02
C VAL A 48 5.35 8.73 -8.43
N ASP A 49 4.49 7.92 -9.04
CA ASP A 49 3.14 7.68 -8.52
C ASP A 49 3.22 6.65 -7.40
N MET A 50 3.01 7.06 -6.14
CA MET A 50 3.05 6.17 -4.97
C MET A 50 1.65 5.97 -4.35
N ASN A 51 0.60 6.27 -5.11
CA ASN A 51 -0.77 6.27 -4.63
C ASN A 51 -1.34 4.84 -4.54
N ALA A 52 -2.30 4.63 -3.64
CA ALA A 52 -2.97 3.33 -3.50
C ALA A 52 -4.06 3.14 -4.58
N ILE A 53 -3.64 3.00 -5.84
CA ILE A 53 -4.52 2.85 -7.02
C ILE A 53 -4.29 1.52 -7.74
N ALA A 54 -5.17 1.20 -8.69
CA ALA A 54 -5.07 -0.03 -9.47
C ALA A 54 -3.96 0.07 -10.54
N PRO A 55 -3.36 -1.06 -10.96
CA PRO A 55 -2.36 -1.07 -12.05
C PRO A 55 -2.85 -0.40 -13.32
N GLN A 56 -4.11 -0.62 -13.70
CA GLN A 56 -4.71 -0.01 -14.89
C GLN A 56 -4.80 1.52 -14.74
N THR A 57 -5.06 2.01 -13.53
CA THR A 57 -5.11 3.45 -13.25
C THR A 57 -3.74 4.07 -13.37
N THR A 58 -2.69 3.49 -12.76
CA THR A 58 -1.33 4.05 -12.89
C THR A 58 -0.82 3.98 -14.33
N CYS A 59 -1.11 2.91 -15.09
CA CYS A 59 -0.79 2.85 -16.52
C CYS A 59 -1.50 3.95 -17.33
N SER A 60 -2.78 4.22 -17.04
CA SER A 60 -3.52 5.31 -17.69
C SER A 60 -3.02 6.70 -17.29
N ILE A 61 -2.46 6.85 -16.08
CA ILE A 61 -1.82 8.09 -15.66
C ILE A 61 -0.49 8.26 -16.40
N ALA A 62 0.32 7.20 -16.45
CA ALA A 62 1.63 7.18 -17.08
C ALA A 62 1.58 7.57 -18.56
N SER A 63 0.49 7.27 -19.28
CA SER A 63 0.34 7.66 -20.69
C SER A 63 0.28 9.18 -20.93
N ASN A 64 0.14 9.99 -19.88
CA ASN A 64 0.21 11.46 -19.97
C ASN A 64 1.65 11.98 -19.88
N PHE A 65 2.62 11.12 -19.54
CA PHE A 65 4.02 11.46 -19.37
C PHE A 65 4.86 10.85 -20.50
N SER A 66 6.02 11.44 -20.76
CA SER A 66 7.07 10.75 -21.51
C SER A 66 7.49 9.49 -20.75
N GLU A 67 7.86 8.44 -21.48
CA GLU A 67 8.21 7.13 -20.91
C GLU A 67 9.32 7.21 -19.84
N ASP A 68 10.24 8.16 -20.00
CA ASP A 68 11.37 8.41 -19.09
C ASP A 68 11.06 9.40 -17.94
N CYS A 69 9.81 9.84 -17.83
CA CYS A 69 9.40 10.82 -16.81
C CYS A 69 8.46 10.22 -15.75
N PHE A 70 8.19 8.92 -15.81
CA PHE A 70 7.22 8.27 -14.92
C PHE A 70 7.77 6.98 -14.30
N VAL A 71 7.51 6.79 -13.01
CA VAL A 71 7.79 5.56 -12.26
C VAL A 71 6.54 5.19 -11.46
N ASP A 72 6.16 3.92 -11.55
CA ASP A 72 5.12 3.34 -10.69
C ASP A 72 5.75 2.93 -9.34
N GLY A 73 5.15 3.38 -8.26
CA GLY A 73 5.58 3.12 -6.90
C GLY A 73 4.44 2.59 -6.03
N SER A 74 4.78 1.76 -5.05
CA SER A 74 3.81 1.35 -4.03
C SER A 74 4.46 1.19 -2.66
N ILE A 75 3.66 1.44 -1.62
CA ILE A 75 4.10 1.34 -0.23
C ILE A 75 3.40 0.15 0.42
N VAL A 76 4.16 -0.84 0.87
CA VAL A 76 3.69 -2.01 1.61
C VAL A 76 4.19 -1.94 3.05
N GLY A 77 3.26 -1.80 3.99
CA GLY A 77 3.57 -1.84 5.41
C GLY A 77 2.82 -0.80 6.22
N LEU A 78 3.10 -0.79 7.52
CA LEU A 78 2.71 0.28 8.43
C LEU A 78 3.68 1.46 8.31
N PRO A 79 3.35 2.64 8.87
CA PRO A 79 4.32 3.73 8.97
C PRO A 79 5.65 3.28 9.62
N PRO A 80 6.79 3.84 9.19
CA PRO A 80 8.10 3.47 9.73
C PRO A 80 8.19 3.75 11.23
N ARG A 81 8.88 2.86 11.94
CA ARG A 81 9.25 3.02 13.35
C ARG A 81 10.75 2.81 13.48
N VAL A 82 11.45 3.85 13.92
CA VAL A 82 12.92 3.89 13.99
C VAL A 82 13.42 2.68 14.77
N ASN A 83 14.33 1.91 14.15
CA ASN A 83 14.93 0.68 14.70
C ASN A 83 13.93 -0.46 15.01
N GLU A 84 12.67 -0.39 14.58
CA GLU A 84 11.65 -1.41 14.84
C GLU A 84 11.01 -1.94 13.56
N TYR A 85 10.64 -1.05 12.62
CA TYR A 85 9.90 -1.43 11.43
C TYR A 85 10.14 -0.47 10.27
N SER A 86 10.45 -1.03 9.10
CA SER A 86 10.62 -0.28 7.86
C SER A 86 9.61 -0.78 6.83
N PRO A 87 8.70 0.07 6.31
CA PRO A 87 7.84 -0.32 5.20
C PRO A 87 8.70 -0.54 3.95
N THR A 88 8.19 -1.40 3.06
CA THR A 88 8.81 -1.63 1.76
C THR A 88 8.19 -0.72 0.71
N ILE A 89 9.02 0.04 0.03
CA ILE A 89 8.68 0.77 -1.19
C ILE A 89 9.07 -0.11 -2.37
N TYR A 90 8.08 -0.47 -3.19
CA TYR A 90 8.32 -1.13 -4.47
C TYR A 90 8.25 -0.10 -5.58
N LEU A 91 9.17 -0.19 -6.54
CA LEU A 91 9.23 0.68 -7.72
C LEU A 91 9.27 -0.18 -8.99
N SER A 92 8.67 0.32 -10.06
CA SER A 92 8.76 -0.26 -11.40
C SER A 92 8.68 0.81 -12.49
N GLY A 93 9.32 0.55 -13.62
CA GLY A 93 9.49 1.52 -14.72
C GLY A 93 10.96 1.70 -15.09
N LYS A 94 11.24 2.18 -16.32
CA LYS A 94 12.60 2.33 -16.87
C LYS A 94 13.58 3.07 -15.95
N HIS A 95 13.10 4.03 -15.17
CA HIS A 95 13.92 4.80 -14.24
C HIS A 95 13.70 4.48 -12.76
N ALA A 96 13.03 3.36 -12.45
CA ALA A 96 12.85 2.90 -11.08
C ALA A 96 14.19 2.73 -10.34
N GLN A 97 15.22 2.20 -11.01
CA GLN A 97 16.56 2.05 -10.43
C GLN A 97 17.22 3.40 -10.13
N LYS A 98 17.02 4.40 -11.00
CA LYS A 98 17.53 5.76 -10.79
C LYS A 98 16.86 6.42 -9.59
N VAL A 99 15.55 6.25 -9.45
CA VAL A 99 14.78 6.72 -8.28
C VAL A 99 15.24 6.03 -7.01
N ALA A 100 15.39 4.70 -7.03
CA ALA A 100 15.88 3.94 -5.88
C ALA A 100 17.27 4.42 -5.41
N HIS A 101 18.19 4.65 -6.35
CA HIS A 101 19.52 5.16 -6.02
C HIS A 101 19.49 6.59 -5.47
N ALA A 102 18.61 7.45 -6.00
CA ALA A 102 18.48 8.83 -5.54
C ALA A 102 17.87 8.93 -4.12
N ILE A 103 16.96 8.02 -3.76
CA ILE A 103 16.47 7.93 -2.37
C ILE A 103 17.58 7.38 -1.46
N GLY A 104 18.36 6.43 -1.96
CA GLY A 104 19.52 5.87 -1.28
C GLY A 104 19.18 4.92 -0.14
N ASP A 105 20.22 4.41 0.53
CA ASP A 105 20.06 3.53 1.68
C ASP A 105 19.58 4.32 2.89
N THR A 106 18.39 3.98 3.38
CA THR A 106 17.82 4.58 4.59
C THR A 106 17.56 3.49 5.63
N SER A 107 17.79 3.79 6.91
CA SER A 107 17.39 2.89 7.99
C SER A 107 15.87 2.82 8.21
N MET A 108 15.10 3.69 7.54
CA MET A 108 13.66 3.83 7.74
C MET A 108 12.80 3.17 6.66
N LEU A 109 13.33 2.95 5.45
CA LEU A 109 12.59 2.46 4.29
C LEU A 109 13.40 1.36 3.59
N ASP A 110 12.73 0.26 3.25
CA ASP A 110 13.28 -0.79 2.38
C ASP A 110 12.84 -0.50 0.94
N ILE A 111 13.76 -0.30 0.01
CA ILE A 111 13.45 0.11 -1.37
C ILE A 111 13.80 -1.04 -2.31
N ARG A 112 12.82 -1.45 -3.14
CA ARG A 112 12.96 -2.58 -4.05
C ARG A 112 12.46 -2.22 -5.44
N VAL A 113 13.24 -2.55 -6.46
CA VAL A 113 12.84 -2.42 -7.86
C VAL A 113 12.35 -3.77 -8.36
N LEU A 114 11.15 -3.82 -8.92
CA LEU A 114 10.53 -5.06 -9.40
C LEU A 114 10.82 -5.34 -10.89
N GLY A 115 10.97 -4.29 -11.69
CA GLY A 115 11.19 -4.40 -13.12
C GLY A 115 10.88 -3.09 -13.85
N ASP A 116 10.87 -3.15 -15.17
CA ASP A 116 10.79 -1.97 -16.04
C ASP A 116 9.36 -1.63 -16.50
N GLU A 117 8.37 -2.46 -16.15
CA GLU A 117 6.99 -2.27 -16.59
C GLU A 117 6.16 -1.50 -15.57
N ILE A 118 5.50 -0.43 -16.03
CA ILE A 118 4.52 0.31 -15.24
C ILE A 118 3.35 -0.61 -14.86
N GLY A 119 2.93 -0.55 -13.59
CA GLY A 119 1.86 -1.37 -13.04
C GLY A 119 2.35 -2.58 -12.23
N GLN A 120 3.63 -2.94 -12.29
CA GLN A 120 4.17 -4.06 -11.51
C GLN A 120 4.20 -3.75 -10.00
N ALA A 121 4.65 -2.56 -9.60
CA ALA A 121 4.66 -2.14 -8.20
C ALA A 121 3.24 -1.99 -7.66
N SER A 122 2.37 -1.28 -8.37
CA SER A 122 0.94 -1.17 -8.03
C SER A 122 0.26 -2.54 -7.98
N GLY A 123 0.59 -3.45 -8.90
CA GLY A 123 0.04 -4.80 -8.99
C GLY A 123 0.42 -5.67 -7.79
N LEU A 124 1.69 -5.65 -7.38
CA LEU A 124 2.15 -6.36 -6.19
C LEU A 124 1.37 -5.89 -4.96
N LYS A 125 1.24 -4.57 -4.76
CA LYS A 125 0.49 -4.00 -3.64
C LYS A 125 -0.98 -4.43 -3.67
N MET A 126 -1.60 -4.41 -4.85
CA MET A 126 -2.98 -4.82 -5.03
C MET A 126 -3.17 -6.29 -4.63
N TYR A 127 -2.33 -7.21 -5.14
CA TYR A 127 -2.42 -8.63 -4.79
C TYR A 127 -2.13 -8.90 -3.31
N TYR A 128 -1.15 -8.21 -2.72
CA TYR A 128 -0.88 -8.28 -1.28
C TYR A 128 -2.09 -7.83 -0.45
N GLY A 129 -2.73 -6.73 -0.87
CA GLY A 129 -3.97 -6.24 -0.26
C GLY A 129 -5.12 -7.22 -0.37
N THR A 130 -5.31 -7.83 -1.55
CA THR A 130 -6.32 -8.87 -1.79
C THR A 130 -6.12 -10.07 -0.88
N MET A 131 -4.89 -10.57 -0.76
CA MET A 131 -4.58 -11.72 0.10
C MET A 131 -4.87 -11.41 1.58
N THR A 132 -4.31 -10.32 2.10
CA THR A 132 -4.42 -9.98 3.52
C THR A 132 -5.86 -9.68 3.94
N LYS A 133 -6.59 -8.88 3.14
CA LYS A 133 -8.00 -8.55 3.40
C LYS A 133 -8.92 -9.73 3.14
N GLY A 134 -8.65 -10.53 2.09
CA GLY A 134 -9.44 -11.70 1.74
C GLY A 134 -9.40 -12.77 2.83
N ILE A 135 -8.21 -13.10 3.34
CA ILE A 135 -8.06 -14.04 4.47
C ILE A 135 -8.82 -13.51 5.69
N THR A 136 -8.64 -12.24 6.03
CA THR A 136 -9.35 -11.61 7.16
C THR A 136 -10.87 -11.74 7.03
N ALA A 137 -11.41 -11.46 5.84
CA ALA A 137 -12.84 -11.55 5.56
C ALA A 137 -13.37 -12.99 5.68
N ILE A 138 -12.63 -13.98 5.15
CA ILE A 138 -13.00 -15.40 5.24
C ILE A 138 -13.03 -15.86 6.69
N VAL A 139 -11.99 -15.56 7.46
CA VAL A 139 -11.90 -15.92 8.88
C VAL A 139 -13.05 -15.26 9.66
N LEU A 140 -13.31 -13.97 9.42
CA LEU A 140 -14.40 -13.24 10.07
C LEU A 140 -15.75 -13.88 9.76
N HIS A 141 -15.98 -14.22 8.49
CA HIS A 141 -17.21 -14.85 8.05
C HIS A 141 -17.43 -16.21 8.73
N ALA A 142 -16.41 -17.06 8.77
CA ALA A 142 -16.47 -18.36 9.44
C ALA A 142 -16.80 -18.22 10.93
N CYS A 143 -16.16 -17.28 11.65
CA CYS A 143 -16.44 -17.01 13.05
C CYS A 143 -17.88 -16.52 13.28
N VAL A 144 -18.39 -15.63 12.42
CA VAL A 144 -19.77 -15.12 12.51
C VAL A 144 -20.79 -16.24 12.21
N ALA A 145 -20.51 -17.09 11.22
CA ALA A 145 -21.36 -18.22 10.87
C ALA A 145 -21.39 -19.30 11.97
N ALA A 146 -20.24 -19.65 12.55
CA ALA A 146 -20.19 -20.58 13.68
C ALA A 146 -21.01 -20.07 14.87
N ARG A 147 -20.94 -18.76 15.14
CA ARG A 147 -21.68 -18.11 16.21
C ARG A 147 -23.19 -18.07 15.99
N SER A 148 -23.66 -17.91 14.75
CA SER A 148 -25.10 -17.94 14.47
C SER A 148 -25.73 -19.29 14.81
N LEU A 149 -24.93 -20.37 14.81
CA LEU A 149 -25.29 -21.72 15.24
C LEU A 149 -24.87 -22.06 16.68
N LYS A 150 -24.27 -21.12 17.43
CA LYS A 150 -23.71 -21.33 18.78
C LYS A 150 -22.61 -22.42 18.84
N LEU A 151 -21.85 -22.57 17.76
CA LEU A 151 -20.73 -23.51 17.63
C LEU A 151 -19.37 -22.84 17.76
N ASP A 152 -19.32 -21.56 18.12
CA ASP A 152 -18.13 -20.72 18.10
C ASP A 152 -17.00 -21.26 19.00
N GLY A 153 -17.32 -21.77 20.19
CA GLY A 153 -16.35 -22.45 21.06
C GLY A 153 -15.77 -23.73 20.43
N ALA A 154 -16.64 -24.64 20.00
CA ALA A 154 -16.23 -25.90 19.38
C ALA A 154 -15.43 -25.69 18.08
N PHE A 155 -15.81 -24.68 17.29
CA PHE A 155 -15.10 -24.30 16.08
C PHE A 155 -13.68 -23.78 16.37
N LEU A 156 -13.51 -22.89 17.35
CA LEU A 156 -12.19 -22.41 17.73
C LEU A 156 -11.31 -23.50 18.34
N ASP A 157 -11.88 -24.37 19.17
CA ASP A 157 -11.15 -25.51 19.75
C ASP A 157 -10.65 -26.44 18.64
N GLU A 158 -11.51 -26.72 17.65
CA GLU A 158 -11.14 -27.54 16.50
C GLU A 158 -10.09 -26.85 15.61
N LEU A 159 -10.23 -25.54 15.36
CA LEU A 159 -9.24 -24.76 14.59
C LEU A 159 -7.87 -24.75 15.28
N LYS A 160 -7.86 -24.59 16.61
CA LYS A 160 -6.63 -24.63 17.41
C LYS A 160 -5.97 -26.00 17.38
N ARG A 161 -6.76 -27.08 17.38
CA ARG A 161 -6.27 -28.47 17.37
C ARG A 161 -5.76 -28.92 16.00
N SER A 162 -6.51 -28.61 14.93
CA SER A 162 -6.25 -29.10 13.58
C SER A 162 -5.39 -28.16 12.73
N MET A 163 -5.43 -26.84 13.00
CA MET A 163 -4.75 -25.79 12.23
C MET A 163 -4.11 -24.73 13.15
N PRO A 164 -3.13 -25.09 13.99
CA PRO A 164 -2.57 -24.18 14.99
C PRO A 164 -2.01 -22.86 14.41
N HIS A 165 -1.29 -22.92 13.29
CA HIS A 165 -0.80 -21.70 12.61
C HIS A 165 -1.93 -20.84 12.02
N GLY A 166 -2.99 -21.47 11.52
CA GLY A 166 -4.19 -20.79 11.05
C GLY A 166 -4.94 -20.09 12.18
N PHE A 167 -4.99 -20.72 13.36
CA PHE A 167 -5.56 -20.14 14.58
C PHE A 167 -4.76 -18.91 15.05
N GLU A 168 -3.43 -18.99 15.09
CA GLU A 168 -2.59 -17.83 15.44
C GLU A 168 -2.78 -16.66 14.47
N MET A 169 -2.83 -16.94 13.18
CA MET A 169 -3.12 -15.94 12.15
C MET A 169 -4.50 -15.32 12.36
N ALA A 170 -5.54 -16.14 12.56
CA ALA A 170 -6.91 -15.68 12.81
C ALA A 170 -7.00 -14.75 14.02
N ASN A 171 -6.34 -15.09 15.14
CA ASN A 171 -6.30 -14.26 16.34
C ASN A 171 -5.57 -12.93 16.13
N ARG A 172 -4.54 -12.88 15.28
CA ARG A 172 -3.87 -11.62 14.93
C ARG A 172 -4.73 -10.73 14.04
N LEU A 173 -5.42 -11.33 13.06
CA LEU A 173 -6.24 -10.61 12.08
C LEU A 173 -7.55 -10.10 12.67
N ILE A 174 -8.09 -10.80 13.66
CA ILE A 174 -9.32 -10.44 14.35
C ILE A 174 -9.02 -10.45 15.86
N PRO A 175 -8.38 -9.39 16.38
CA PRO A 175 -8.12 -9.29 17.81
C PRO A 175 -9.43 -9.39 18.59
N ASP A 176 -9.36 -10.00 19.78
CA ASP A 176 -10.47 -10.38 20.68
C ASP A 176 -11.60 -9.35 20.91
N MET A 177 -11.43 -8.09 20.52
CA MET A 177 -12.41 -7.01 20.64
C MET A 177 -13.67 -7.21 19.78
N ALA A 178 -13.62 -7.97 18.68
CA ALA A 178 -14.83 -8.32 17.91
C ALA A 178 -15.49 -9.63 18.38
N TYR A 179 -14.72 -10.53 19.00
CA TYR A 179 -15.16 -11.88 19.37
C TYR A 179 -15.70 -11.97 20.81
N THR A 180 -15.10 -11.23 21.75
CA THR A 180 -15.33 -11.40 23.20
C THR A 180 -16.51 -10.61 23.76
N LEU A 181 -17.13 -9.71 22.99
CA LEU A 181 -18.17 -8.79 23.48
C LEU A 181 -19.51 -9.44 23.92
N LYS A 182 -19.69 -10.77 23.90
CA LYS A 182 -20.85 -11.41 24.59
C LYS A 182 -20.56 -12.70 25.36
N ARG A 183 -19.36 -12.90 25.93
CA ARG A 183 -19.24 -13.88 27.03
C ARG A 183 -19.77 -13.36 28.37
N LYS A 184 -20.03 -12.06 28.52
CA LYS A 184 -20.49 -11.46 29.78
C LYS A 184 -22.01 -11.32 29.96
N ASP A 185 -22.83 -11.59 28.94
CA ASP A 185 -24.28 -11.33 29.00
C ASP A 185 -25.17 -12.59 29.02
N ILE A 186 -24.62 -13.81 29.14
CA ILE A 186 -25.41 -15.06 29.13
C ILE A 186 -25.30 -15.86 30.45
N THR A 187 -24.46 -15.46 31.40
CA THR A 187 -24.35 -16.10 32.74
C THR A 187 -24.90 -15.26 33.90
N ARG A 188 -25.87 -14.37 33.63
CA ARG A 188 -26.69 -13.75 34.68
C ARG A 188 -28.16 -14.14 34.50
N ASN A 189 -28.50 -15.29 35.07
CA ASN A 189 -29.76 -15.59 35.77
C ASN A 189 -29.55 -16.84 36.61
#